data_AF-A0A535FS84-F1
#
_entry.id   AF-A0A535FS84-F1
#
_cell.length_a   1.000
_cell.length_b   1.000
_cell.length_c   1.000
_cell.angle_alpha   90.00
_cell.angle_beta   90.00
_cell.angle_gamma   90.00
#
_symmetry.space_group_name_H-M   'P 1'
#
loop_
_entity.id
_entity.type
_entity.pdbx_description
1 polymer ?
#
loop_
_entity_poly.entity_id
_entity_poly.type
_entity_poly.pdbx_seq_one_letter_code
_entity_poly.pdbx_strand_id
1 'polypeptide(L)'
;MLGDSTRVETPGYTPSERSISDTFDKIFANAPGCILIASFASLLSRVQLVIDTASRYERVLALVGRSMVNNVQMAIELGYLKMPAGMLIRAEDINKFPPDRVVIMCTGSQGEPTSALTRIANNTGWYASNQAIRSFSRPHLCLGTREV
;
A
#
# COMPACT_ATOMS: atom_id res chain seq x y z
N MET A 1 -2.31 -22.07 -29.67
CA MET A 1 -2.46 -20.81 -28.90
C MET A 1 -2.73 -21.20 -27.46
N LEU A 2 -2.02 -20.60 -26.49
CA LEU A 2 -2.29 -20.72 -25.07
C LEU A 2 -2.79 -19.35 -24.60
N GLY A 3 -3.98 -19.29 -24.00
CA GLY A 3 -4.62 -18.07 -23.51
C GLY A 3 -4.86 -18.16 -22.00
N ASP A 4 -4.59 -17.07 -21.29
CA ASP A 4 -4.82 -16.95 -19.85
C ASP A 4 -6.33 -16.76 -19.57
N SER A 5 -6.89 -17.63 -18.74
CA SER A 5 -8.33 -17.71 -18.46
C SER A 5 -8.71 -17.22 -17.06
N THR A 6 -7.80 -16.57 -16.33
CA THR A 6 -8.01 -16.15 -14.92
C THR A 6 -9.15 -15.16 -14.68
N ARG A 7 -9.76 -14.58 -15.73
CA ARG A 7 -10.88 -13.64 -15.61
C ARG A 7 -11.90 -13.74 -16.76
N VAL A 8 -12.05 -14.91 -17.38
CA VAL A 8 -12.94 -15.05 -18.55
C VAL A 8 -14.43 -14.96 -18.20
N GLU A 9 -14.76 -15.23 -16.94
CA GLU A 9 -16.11 -15.29 -16.39
C GLU A 9 -16.64 -13.94 -15.88
N THR A 10 -15.81 -12.90 -15.81
CA THR A 10 -16.23 -11.56 -15.38
C THR A 10 -16.53 -10.68 -16.61
N PRO A 11 -17.81 -10.33 -16.88
CA PRO A 11 -18.13 -9.48 -18.02
C PRO A 11 -17.62 -8.06 -17.78
N GLY A 12 -16.75 -7.55 -18.67
CA GLY A 12 -16.22 -6.20 -18.58
C GLY A 12 -14.84 -6.07 -19.22
N TYR A 13 -14.33 -4.85 -19.23
CA TYR A 13 -12.94 -4.56 -19.59
C TYR A 13 -12.12 -4.32 -18.34
N THR A 14 -10.88 -4.81 -18.32
CA THR A 14 -9.92 -4.44 -17.27
C THR A 14 -9.76 -2.92 -17.28
N PRO A 15 -10.08 -2.22 -16.17
CA PRO A 15 -9.96 -0.78 -16.13
C PRO A 15 -8.51 -0.36 -16.36
N SER A 16 -8.33 0.70 -17.12
CA SER A 16 -7.00 1.21 -17.48
C SER A 16 -6.18 1.57 -16.23
N GLU A 17 -4.86 1.38 -16.27
CA GLU A 17 -3.98 1.84 -15.17
C GLU A 17 -4.12 3.34 -14.88
N ARG A 18 -4.54 4.13 -15.88
CA ARG A 18 -4.83 5.57 -15.75
C ARG A 18 -6.00 5.84 -14.80
N SER A 19 -7.08 5.05 -14.86
CA SER A 19 -8.21 5.24 -13.95
C SER A 19 -7.84 4.94 -12.49
N ILE A 20 -6.87 4.04 -12.29
CA ILE A 20 -6.36 3.73 -10.96
C ILE A 20 -5.49 4.88 -10.46
N SER A 21 -4.66 5.46 -11.34
CA SER A 21 -3.87 6.66 -11.02
C SER A 21 -4.74 7.82 -10.55
N ASP A 22 -5.84 8.11 -11.24
CA ASP A 22 -6.79 9.17 -10.84
C ASP A 22 -7.46 8.89 -9.49
N THR A 23 -7.70 7.61 -9.18
CA THR A 23 -8.27 7.20 -7.90
C THR A 23 -7.28 7.40 -6.76
N PHE A 24 -6.02 7.01 -6.95
CA PHE A 24 -4.94 7.26 -5.99
C PHE A 24 -4.77 8.76 -5.76
N ASP A 25 -4.77 9.55 -6.82
CA ASP A 25 -4.60 11.01 -6.73
C ASP A 25 -5.72 11.64 -5.87
N LYS A 26 -6.99 11.28 -6.12
CA LYS A 26 -8.13 11.72 -5.32
C LYS A 26 -8.03 11.31 -3.84
N ILE A 27 -7.58 10.09 -3.56
CA ILE A 27 -7.41 9.61 -2.18
C ILE A 27 -6.35 10.44 -1.47
N PHE A 28 -5.20 10.65 -2.11
CA PHE A 28 -4.08 11.38 -1.53
C PHE A 28 -4.38 12.86 -1.31
N ALA A 29 -5.12 13.47 -2.25
CA ALA A 29 -5.56 14.86 -2.15
C ALA A 29 -6.53 15.11 -0.98
N ASN A 30 -7.43 14.16 -0.72
CA ASN A 30 -8.52 14.35 0.24
C ASN A 30 -8.26 13.71 1.62
N ALA A 31 -7.21 12.92 1.79
CA ALA A 31 -6.93 12.22 3.05
C ALA A 31 -6.34 13.17 4.10
N PRO A 32 -7.07 13.49 5.19
CA PRO A 32 -6.61 14.43 6.22
C PRO A 32 -5.60 13.81 7.21
N GLY A 33 -5.24 12.54 7.02
CA GLY A 33 -4.38 11.80 7.92
C GLY A 33 -3.59 10.73 7.19
N CYS A 34 -3.16 9.73 7.95
CA CYS A 34 -2.38 8.61 7.42
C CYS A 34 -3.18 7.87 6.35
N ILE A 35 -2.49 7.40 5.32
CA ILE A 35 -3.08 6.52 4.30
C ILE A 35 -2.53 5.11 4.51
N LEU A 36 -3.41 4.10 4.53
CA LEU A 36 -3.04 2.69 4.52
C LEU A 36 -3.45 2.06 3.19
N ILE A 37 -2.49 1.47 2.49
CA ILE A 37 -2.70 0.80 1.21
C ILE A 37 -2.33 -0.67 1.37
N ALA A 38 -3.29 -1.55 1.13
CA ALA A 38 -3.06 -2.99 1.10
C ALA A 38 -2.96 -3.47 -0.36
N SER A 39 -1.85 -4.14 -0.70
CA SER A 39 -1.65 -4.72 -2.04
C SER A 39 -0.74 -5.95 -1.99
N PHE A 40 -0.59 -6.65 -3.11
CA PHE A 40 0.35 -7.77 -3.23
C PHE A 40 1.76 -7.24 -3.43
N ALA A 41 2.73 -7.86 -2.74
CA ALA A 41 4.13 -7.52 -2.88
C ALA A 41 4.70 -7.83 -4.28
N SER A 42 4.06 -8.72 -5.05
CA SER A 42 4.45 -9.07 -6.42
C SER A 42 3.98 -8.07 -7.47
N LEU A 43 3.01 -7.22 -7.15
CA LEU A 43 2.46 -6.25 -8.10
C LEU A 43 3.25 -4.93 -8.06
N LEU A 44 4.47 -4.96 -8.58
CA LEU A 44 5.40 -3.82 -8.54
C LEU A 44 4.87 -2.57 -9.25
N SER A 45 4.03 -2.72 -10.29
CA SER A 45 3.37 -1.58 -10.94
C SER A 45 2.49 -0.79 -9.97
N ARG A 46 1.81 -1.47 -9.03
CA ARG A 46 1.03 -0.81 -7.99
C ARG A 46 1.93 -0.12 -6.98
N VAL A 47 3.05 -0.73 -6.61
CA VAL A 47 4.04 -0.13 -5.73
C VAL A 47 4.58 1.16 -6.35
N GLN A 48 4.98 1.14 -7.63
CA GLN A 48 5.47 2.34 -8.32
C GLN A 48 4.44 3.46 -8.32
N LEU A 49 3.17 3.15 -8.61
CA LEU A 49 2.10 4.15 -8.59
C LEU A 49 1.94 4.80 -7.20
N VAL A 50 2.06 4.00 -6.14
CA VAL A 50 2.03 4.49 -4.75
C VAL A 50 3.23 5.37 -4.46
N ILE A 51 4.43 4.95 -4.85
CA ILE A 51 5.66 5.74 -4.69
C ILE A 51 5.53 7.09 -5.43
N ASP A 52 5.12 7.08 -6.69
CA ASP A 52 5.01 8.29 -7.49
C ASP A 52 3.97 9.25 -6.90
N THR A 53 2.82 8.72 -6.47
CA THR A 53 1.75 9.54 -5.88
C THR A 53 2.17 10.08 -4.52
N ALA A 54 2.75 9.25 -3.64
CA ALA A 54 3.23 9.71 -2.36
C ALA A 54 4.35 10.76 -2.49
N SER A 55 5.24 10.62 -3.49
CA SER A 55 6.23 11.64 -3.79
C SER A 55 5.61 12.96 -4.25
N ARG A 56 4.54 12.94 -5.06
CA ARG A 56 3.85 14.17 -5.51
C ARG A 56 3.18 14.92 -4.36
N TYR A 57 2.65 14.19 -3.37
CA TYR A 57 1.98 14.76 -2.20
C TYR A 57 2.92 14.94 -0.99
N GLU A 58 4.24 14.85 -1.21
CA GLU A 58 5.27 15.04 -0.17
C GLU A 58 5.08 14.15 1.07
N ARG A 59 4.56 12.93 0.85
CA ARG A 59 4.35 11.94 1.91
C ARG A 59 5.51 10.95 1.96
N VAL A 60 5.91 10.59 3.17
CA VAL A 60 6.86 9.50 3.43
C VAL A 60 6.15 8.14 3.39
N LEU A 61 6.88 7.11 2.97
CA LEU A 61 6.37 5.76 2.79
C LEU A 61 6.96 4.81 3.84
N ALA A 62 6.11 4.06 4.52
CA ALA A 62 6.50 2.97 5.40
C ALA A 62 5.99 1.64 4.83
N LEU A 63 6.88 0.66 4.67
CA LEU A 63 6.54 -0.68 4.20
C LEU A 63 6.30 -1.62 5.40
N VAL A 64 5.20 -2.36 5.36
CA VAL A 64 4.81 -3.30 6.41
C VAL A 64 4.60 -4.69 5.85
N GLY A 65 5.38 -5.64 6.39
CA GLY A 65 5.33 -7.05 6.00
C GLY A 65 6.60 -7.47 5.26
N ARG A 66 7.16 -8.63 5.65
CA ARG A 66 8.46 -9.12 5.17
C ARG A 66 8.52 -9.21 3.65
N SER A 67 7.49 -9.78 3.01
CA SER A 67 7.47 -9.94 1.55
C SER A 67 7.41 -8.60 0.82
N MET A 68 6.69 -7.60 1.34
CA MET A 68 6.65 -6.26 0.73
C MET A 68 8.02 -5.58 0.84
N VAL A 69 8.63 -5.60 2.03
CA VAL A 69 9.95 -5.01 2.26
C VAL A 69 10.99 -5.63 1.34
N ASN A 70 11.07 -6.96 1.30
CA ASN A 70 12.05 -7.67 0.49
C ASN A 70 11.86 -7.43 -1.01
N ASN A 71 10.62 -7.50 -1.51
CA ASN A 71 10.35 -7.32 -2.94
C ASN A 71 10.64 -5.89 -3.39
N VAL A 72 10.22 -4.90 -2.61
CA VAL A 72 10.45 -3.49 -2.96
C VAL A 72 11.92 -3.15 -2.91
N GLN A 73 12.65 -3.60 -1.88
CA GLN A 73 14.09 -3.37 -1.78
C GLN A 73 14.83 -4.01 -2.97
N MET A 74 14.55 -5.28 -3.28
CA MET A 74 15.15 -5.96 -4.43
C MET A 74 14.81 -5.28 -5.75
N ALA A 75 13.56 -4.83 -5.93
CA ALA A 75 13.15 -4.14 -7.14
C ALA A 75 13.80 -2.76 -7.30
N ILE A 76 14.10 -2.05 -6.21
CA ILE A 76 14.90 -0.81 -6.24
C ILE A 76 16.35 -1.13 -6.62
N GLU A 77 16.96 -2.14 -5.99
CA GLU A 77 18.35 -2.56 -6.26
C GLU A 77 18.54 -2.99 -7.73
N LEU A 78 17.55 -3.67 -8.30
CA LEU A 78 17.54 -4.09 -9.71
C LEU A 78 17.11 -3.00 -10.69
N GLY A 79 16.70 -1.82 -10.20
CA GLY A 79 16.27 -0.69 -11.03
C GLY A 79 14.85 -0.81 -11.64
N TYR A 80 14.05 -1.78 -11.18
CA TYR A 80 12.64 -1.92 -11.58
C TYR A 80 11.73 -0.90 -10.90
N LEU A 81 12.08 -0.47 -9.69
CA LEU A 81 11.38 0.59 -8.97
C LEU A 81 12.27 1.82 -8.82
N LYS A 82 11.67 2.99 -9.02
CA LYS A 82 12.30 4.29 -8.77
C LYS A 82 11.68 4.92 -7.55
N MET A 83 12.50 5.23 -6.56
CA MET A 83 12.06 5.84 -5.32
C MET A 83 12.98 7.00 -4.95
N PRO A 84 12.44 8.20 -4.66
CA PRO A 84 13.21 9.32 -4.15
C PRO A 84 13.96 8.97 -2.85
N ALA A 85 15.18 9.49 -2.71
CA ALA A 85 15.96 9.33 -1.50
C ALA A 85 15.25 9.96 -0.29
N GLY A 86 15.32 9.30 0.87
CA GLY A 86 14.69 9.79 2.11
C GLY A 86 13.17 9.62 2.21
N MET A 87 12.52 9.11 1.16
CA MET A 87 11.08 8.87 1.18
C MET A 87 10.69 7.63 1.99
N LEU A 88 11.49 6.56 1.92
CA LEU A 88 11.25 5.33 2.67
C LEU A 88 11.71 5.48 4.13
N ILE A 89 10.78 5.30 5.06
CA ILE A 89 11.03 5.33 6.50
C ILE A 89 10.81 3.95 7.12
N ARG A 90 11.42 3.72 8.28
CA ARG A 90 11.17 2.48 9.05
C ARG A 90 9.78 2.55 9.66
N ALA A 91 9.15 1.39 9.80
CA ALA A 91 7.81 1.31 10.39
C ALA A 91 7.79 1.78 11.87
N GLU A 92 8.91 1.67 12.58
CA GLU A 92 9.07 2.20 13.94
C GLU A 92 9.06 3.75 13.98
N ASP A 93 9.46 4.39 12.89
CA ASP A 93 9.63 5.84 12.80
C ASP A 93 8.36 6.58 12.39
N ILE A 94 7.27 5.86 12.06
CA ILE A 94 5.99 6.45 11.61
C ILE A 94 5.49 7.55 12.56
N ASN A 95 5.58 7.33 13.87
CA ASN A 95 5.08 8.28 14.87
C ASN A 95 5.92 9.57 14.97
N LYS A 96 7.07 9.65 14.30
CA LYS A 96 7.90 10.86 14.23
C LYS A 96 7.41 11.85 13.17
N PHE A 97 6.46 11.44 12.32
CA PHE A 97 5.94 12.25 11.23
C PHE A 97 4.47 12.65 11.49
N PRO A 98 4.02 13.81 10.97
CA PRO A 98 2.61 14.17 10.96
C PRO A 98 1.78 13.10 10.24
N PRO A 99 0.60 12.69 10.76
CA PRO A 99 -0.19 11.62 10.15
C PRO A 99 -0.53 11.84 8.68
N ASP A 100 -0.86 13.07 8.29
CA ASP A 100 -1.15 13.50 6.92
C ASP A 100 0.04 13.38 5.96
N ARG A 101 1.26 13.24 6.48
CA ARG A 101 2.47 13.02 5.69
C ARG A 101 2.88 11.55 5.60
N VAL A 102 2.11 10.62 6.15
CA VAL A 102 2.47 9.20 6.17
C VAL A 102 1.59 8.37 5.24
N VAL A 103 2.25 7.50 4.48
CA VAL A 103 1.63 6.40 3.74
C VAL A 103 2.22 5.10 4.25
N ILE A 104 1.34 4.16 4.60
CA ILE A 104 1.70 2.82 5.02
C ILE A 104 1.28 1.88 3.90
N MET A 105 2.23 1.11 3.35
CA MET A 105 1.94 0.09 2.36
C MET A 105 2.18 -1.29 2.96
N CYS A 106 1.16 -2.14 2.93
CA CYS A 106 1.21 -3.45 3.56
C CYS A 106 0.73 -4.58 2.64
N THR A 107 1.11 -5.82 2.97
CA THR A 107 0.52 -7.02 2.34
C THR A 107 -0.79 -7.40 3.02
N GLY A 108 -1.63 -8.16 2.30
CA GLY A 108 -2.84 -8.75 2.88
C GLY A 108 -4.16 -8.23 2.36
N SER A 109 -4.21 -7.70 1.13
CA SER A 109 -5.46 -7.27 0.48
C SER A 109 -6.53 -8.38 0.45
N GLN A 110 -6.13 -9.65 0.49
CA GLN A 110 -7.02 -10.82 0.51
C GLN A 110 -7.41 -11.32 1.91
N GLY A 111 -7.08 -10.60 2.98
CA GLY A 111 -7.57 -10.92 4.34
C GLY A 111 -6.99 -12.21 4.93
N GLU A 112 -5.83 -12.68 4.45
CA GLU A 112 -5.19 -13.86 5.01
C GLU A 112 -4.94 -13.67 6.52
N PRO A 113 -5.17 -14.69 7.37
CA PRO A 113 -5.09 -14.59 8.82
C PRO A 113 -3.76 -14.07 9.35
N THR A 114 -2.68 -14.28 8.60
CA THR A 114 -1.29 -13.91 8.97
C THR A 114 -0.82 -12.61 8.30
N SER A 115 -1.65 -11.98 7.47
CA SER A 115 -1.25 -10.82 6.70
C SER A 115 -1.11 -9.56 7.56
N ALA A 116 -0.31 -8.61 7.08
CA ALA A 116 -0.09 -7.35 7.80
C ALA A 116 -1.39 -6.59 8.03
N LEU A 117 -2.28 -6.53 7.03
CA LEU A 117 -3.59 -5.91 7.16
C LEU A 117 -4.44 -6.54 8.27
N THR A 118 -4.53 -7.88 8.33
CA THR A 118 -5.29 -8.59 9.35
C THR A 118 -4.72 -8.35 10.76
N ARG A 119 -3.39 -8.28 10.90
CA ARG A 119 -2.74 -8.00 12.19
C ARG A 119 -2.92 -6.56 12.66
N ILE A 120 -3.01 -5.62 11.72
CA ILE A 120 -3.37 -4.21 11.97
C ILE A 120 -4.83 -4.13 12.44
N ALA A 121 -5.74 -4.83 11.76
CA ALA A 121 -7.16 -4.89 12.14
C ALA A 121 -7.38 -5.51 13.54
N ASN A 122 -6.61 -6.55 13.87
CA ASN A 122 -6.71 -7.28 15.14
C ASN A 122 -5.85 -6.70 16.28
N ASN A 123 -5.16 -5.55 16.08
CA ASN A 123 -4.25 -4.95 17.06
C ASN A 123 -3.30 -5.98 17.72
N THR A 124 -2.62 -6.80 16.92
CA THR A 124 -1.82 -7.91 17.46
C THR A 124 -0.31 -7.66 17.31
N GLY A 125 0.44 -7.69 18.41
CA GLY A 125 1.90 -7.48 18.41
C GLY A 125 2.26 -5.98 18.37
N TRP A 126 3.35 -5.62 17.68
CA TRP A 126 3.84 -4.22 17.64
C TRP A 126 2.83 -3.24 17.00
N TYR A 127 1.88 -3.75 16.21
CA TYR A 127 0.82 -2.93 15.60
C TYR A 127 -0.09 -2.27 16.65
N ALA A 128 -0.25 -2.85 17.84
CA ALA A 128 -1.08 -2.32 18.91
C ALA A 128 -0.49 -1.10 19.62
N SER A 129 0.85 -0.99 19.65
CA SER A 129 1.55 0.11 20.32
C SER A 129 1.79 1.32 19.40
N ASN A 130 1.56 1.18 18.09
CA ASN A 130 1.73 2.27 17.13
C ASN A 130 0.38 3.00 16.89
N GLN A 131 0.28 4.24 17.35
CA GLN A 131 -0.96 5.01 17.32
C GLN A 131 -1.46 5.31 15.90
N ALA A 132 -0.56 5.56 14.95
CA ALA A 132 -0.92 5.78 13.55
C ALA A 132 -1.54 4.53 12.93
N ILE A 133 -0.95 3.35 13.18
CA ILE A 133 -1.46 2.06 12.68
C ILE A 133 -2.79 1.69 13.35
N ARG A 134 -2.89 1.92 14.66
CA ARG A 134 -4.09 1.62 15.44
C ARG A 134 -5.32 2.41 14.98
N SER A 135 -5.12 3.59 14.38
CA SER A 135 -6.22 4.38 13.82
C SER A 135 -6.99 3.64 12.72
N PHE A 136 -6.33 2.70 12.02
CA PHE A 136 -6.92 1.88 10.95
C PHE A 136 -7.62 0.61 11.43
N SER A 137 -7.52 0.25 12.73
CA SER A 137 -8.28 -0.87 13.30
C SER A 137 -9.77 -0.53 13.48
N ARG A 138 -10.20 0.67 13.07
CA ARG A 138 -11.62 1.07 13.01
C ARG A 138 -12.15 0.88 11.58
N PRO A 139 -13.38 0.37 11.40
CA PRO A 139 -13.91 -0.14 10.12
C PRO A 139 -14.12 0.91 9.01
N HIS A 140 -13.61 2.14 9.14
CA HIS A 140 -13.92 3.26 8.24
C HIS A 140 -12.76 3.70 7.34
N LEU A 141 -11.55 3.11 7.46
CA LEU A 141 -10.37 3.64 6.77
C LEU A 141 -9.42 2.59 6.15
N CYS A 142 -9.93 1.42 5.76
CA CYS A 142 -9.14 0.45 5.00
C CYS A 142 -9.53 0.48 3.51
N LEU A 143 -8.72 1.17 2.70
CA LEU A 143 -8.80 1.06 1.24
C LEU A 143 -8.07 -0.22 0.81
N GLY A 144 -8.79 -1.35 0.90
CA GLY A 144 -8.43 -2.53 0.16
C GLY A 144 -8.77 -2.29 -1.30
N THR A 145 -7.77 -2.20 -2.18
CA THR A 145 -8.04 -2.36 -3.61
C THR A 145 -8.49 -3.79 -3.82
N ARG A 146 -9.80 -4.06 -3.68
CA ARG A 146 -10.39 -5.27 -4.24
C ARG A 146 -10.02 -5.27 -5.71
N GLU A 147 -9.32 -6.34 -6.08
CA GLU A 147 -8.80 -6.57 -7.42
C GLU A 147 -9.89 -6.25 -8.44
N VAL A 148 -9.66 -5.21 -9.22
CA VAL A 148 -10.27 -5.06 -10.55
C VAL A 148 -9.78 -6.17 -11.43
#